data_AF-A0A967JHY2-F1
#
_entry.id   AF-A0A967JHY2-F1
#
_cell.length_a   1.000
_cell.length_b   1.000
_cell.length_c   1.000
_cell.angle_alpha   90.00
_cell.angle_beta   90.00
_cell.angle_gamma   90.00
#
_symmetry.space_group_name_H-M   'P 1'
#
loop_
_entity.id
_entity.type
_entity.pdbx_description
1 polymer ?
#
loop_
_entity_poly.entity_id
_entity_poly.type
_entity_poly.pdbx_seq_one_letter_code
_entity_poly.pdbx_strand_id
1 'polypeptide(L)'
;TFNISTTAALIAAGAGAKVAKHGNRAASSRSGSADLLEALGVPLELAPDSTARLVREVGFGFFFAPRYHPAFRFAVPVRRSLGVPTA
;
A
#
# COMPACT_ATOMS: atom_id res chain seq x y z
N THR A 1 -3.22 -15.82 -6.92
CA THR A 1 -1.88 -15.77 -6.28
C THR A 1 -2.04 -15.23 -4.87
N PHE A 2 -0.97 -15.21 -4.05
CA PHE A 2 -1.01 -14.53 -2.74
C PHE A 2 -0.26 -13.19 -2.80
N ASN A 3 -0.21 -12.43 -1.70
CA ASN A 3 0.42 -11.12 -1.57
C ASN A 3 1.97 -11.15 -1.61
N ILE A 4 2.53 -11.74 -2.68
CA ILE A 4 3.97 -12.01 -2.85
C ILE A 4 4.81 -10.73 -2.68
N SER A 5 4.40 -9.61 -3.29
CA SER A 5 5.17 -8.35 -3.20
C SER A 5 5.15 -7.73 -1.80
N THR A 6 4.08 -7.95 -1.02
CA THR A 6 4.03 -7.53 0.39
C THR A 6 4.92 -8.43 1.24
N THR A 7 4.85 -9.74 1.05
CA THR A 7 5.73 -10.69 1.74
C THR A 7 7.21 -10.41 1.45
N ALA A 8 7.56 -10.18 0.18
CA ALA A 8 8.93 -9.85 -0.22
C ALA A 8 9.41 -8.54 0.44
N ALA A 9 8.54 -7.53 0.55
CA ALA A 9 8.87 -6.27 1.19
C ALA A 9 9.13 -6.41 2.70
N LEU A 10 8.36 -7.27 3.39
CA LEU A 10 8.59 -7.58 4.80
C LEU A 10 9.90 -8.36 4.99
N ILE A 11 10.20 -9.32 4.11
CA ILE A 11 11.49 -10.05 4.12
C ILE A 11 12.66 -9.11 3.90
N ALA A 12 12.58 -8.22 2.91
CA ALA A 12 13.63 -7.24 2.63
C ALA A 12 13.87 -6.31 3.83
N ALA A 13 12.80 -5.85 4.49
CA ALA A 13 12.91 -5.07 5.71
C ALA A 13 13.55 -5.85 6.86
N GLY A 14 13.14 -7.11 7.06
CA GLY A 14 13.76 -8.02 8.04
C GLY A 14 15.23 -8.33 7.76
N ALA A 15 15.66 -8.23 6.50
CA ALA A 15 17.05 -8.35 6.08
C ALA A 15 17.86 -7.04 6.20
N GLY A 16 17.26 -5.96 6.72
CA GLY A 16 17.93 -4.68 6.99
C GLY A 16 17.73 -3.60 5.93
N ALA A 17 16.95 -3.84 4.87
CA ALA A 17 16.61 -2.80 3.92
C ALA A 17 15.59 -1.80 4.50
N LYS A 18 15.67 -0.53 4.08
CA LYS A 18 14.60 0.44 4.35
C LYS A 18 13.56 0.38 3.23
N VAL A 19 12.35 -0.06 3.55
CA VAL A 19 11.31 -0.37 2.58
C VAL A 19 10.12 0.58 2.72
N ALA A 20 9.88 1.38 1.68
CA ALA A 20 8.66 2.14 1.50
C ALA A 20 7.72 1.36 0.55
N LYS A 21 6.78 0.60 1.12
CA LYS A 21 5.83 -0.19 0.33
C LYS A 21 4.61 0.65 0.02
N HIS A 22 4.41 0.97 -1.26
CA HIS A 22 3.11 1.51 -1.72
C HIS A 22 2.14 0.38 -2.04
N GLY A 23 0.87 0.60 -1.76
CA GLY A 23 -0.17 -0.39 -2.04
C GLY A 23 -1.59 0.10 -1.78
N ASN A 24 -2.55 -0.73 -2.17
CA ASN A 24 -3.96 -0.46 -2.02
C ASN A 24 -4.71 -1.75 -1.61
N ARG A 25 -6.02 -1.62 -1.40
CA ARG A 25 -6.95 -2.76 -1.32
C ARG A 25 -7.11 -3.42 -2.69
N ALA A 26 -7.58 -4.66 -2.69
CA ALA A 26 -7.86 -5.37 -3.94
C ALA A 26 -8.89 -4.62 -4.80
N ALA A 27 -8.59 -4.48 -6.09
CA ALA A 27 -9.56 -3.99 -7.08
C ALA A 27 -10.34 -5.14 -7.75
N SER A 28 -9.68 -6.30 -7.95
CA SER A 28 -10.25 -7.47 -8.64
C SER A 28 -9.79 -8.82 -8.05
N SER A 29 -8.81 -8.82 -7.14
CA SER A 29 -8.32 -10.03 -6.46
C SER A 29 -9.09 -10.31 -5.17
N ARG A 30 -8.86 -11.49 -4.58
CA ARG A 30 -9.43 -11.86 -3.26
C ARG A 30 -8.87 -11.07 -2.08
N SER A 31 -7.64 -10.57 -2.18
CA SER A 31 -7.01 -9.69 -1.21
C SER A 31 -5.90 -8.86 -1.85
N GLY A 32 -5.76 -7.63 -1.40
CA GLY A 32 -4.67 -6.73 -1.76
C GLY A 32 -3.70 -6.54 -0.60
N SER A 33 -2.66 -5.75 -0.84
CA SER A 33 -1.62 -5.47 0.15
C SER A 33 -2.16 -4.82 1.43
N ALA A 34 -3.12 -3.90 1.30
CA ALA A 34 -3.72 -3.23 2.45
C ALA A 34 -4.58 -4.19 3.28
N ASP A 35 -5.34 -5.08 2.62
CA ASP A 35 -6.20 -6.04 3.29
C ASP A 35 -5.38 -7.05 4.11
N LEU A 36 -4.24 -7.52 3.58
CA LEU A 36 -3.32 -8.37 4.33
C LEU A 36 -2.72 -7.63 5.54
N LEU A 37 -2.20 -6.43 5.34
CA LEU A 37 -1.52 -5.69 6.41
C LEU A 37 -2.48 -5.29 7.52
N GLU A 38 -3.71 -4.90 7.18
CA GLU A 38 -4.79 -4.66 8.15
C GLU A 38 -5.13 -5.92 8.94
N ALA A 39 -5.24 -7.08 8.27
CA ALA A 39 -5.47 -8.37 8.96
C ALA A 39 -4.29 -8.77 9.88
N LEU A 40 -3.08 -8.28 9.61
CA LEU A 40 -1.90 -8.44 10.48
C LEU A 40 -1.81 -7.37 11.58
N GLY A 41 -2.79 -6.47 11.69
CA GLY A 41 -2.85 -5.42 12.71
C GLY A 41 -2.02 -4.17 12.39
N VAL A 42 -1.56 -4.00 11.15
CA VAL A 42 -0.81 -2.80 10.74
C VAL A 42 -1.80 -1.64 10.51
N PRO A 43 -1.62 -0.48 11.17
CA PRO A 43 -2.48 0.68 10.96
C PRO A 43 -2.25 1.27 9.55
N LEU A 44 -3.32 1.38 8.76
CA LEU A 44 -3.25 1.88 7.38
C LEU A 44 -3.32 3.42 7.28
N GLU A 45 -3.94 4.07 8.25
CA GLU A 45 -4.27 5.50 8.23
C GLU A 45 -3.32 6.33 9.10
N LEU A 46 -2.04 5.98 9.09
CA LEU A 46 -1.00 6.78 9.75
C LEU A 46 -0.82 8.13 9.05
N ALA A 47 -0.49 9.16 9.83
CA ALA A 47 -0.06 10.43 9.29
C ALA A 47 1.20 10.26 8.41
N PRO A 48 1.36 11.02 7.32
CA PRO A 48 2.51 10.88 6.41
C PRO A 48 3.87 10.90 7.12
N ASP A 49 4.03 11.80 8.09
CA ASP A 49 5.28 11.93 8.87
C ASP A 49 5.54 10.70 9.74
N SER A 50 4.48 10.11 10.32
CA SER A 50 4.58 8.87 11.09
C SER A 50 5.00 7.70 10.21
N THR A 51 4.40 7.55 9.03
CA THR A 51 4.81 6.50 8.08
C THR A 51 6.26 6.68 7.61
N ALA A 52 6.66 7.91 7.30
CA ALA A 52 8.04 8.23 6.94
C ALA A 52 9.02 7.93 8.09
N ARG A 53 8.59 8.17 9.33
CA ARG A 53 9.36 7.81 10.53
C ARG A 53 9.53 6.29 10.66
N LEU A 54 8.48 5.50 10.42
CA LEU A 54 8.56 4.04 10.44
C LEU A 54 9.57 3.48 9.43
N VAL A 55 9.63 4.03 8.21
CA VAL A 55 10.65 3.63 7.23
C VAL A 55 12.07 3.90 7.76
N ARG A 56 12.27 5.03 8.45
CA ARG A 56 13.59 5.42 8.97
C ARG A 56 14.02 4.62 10.20
N GLU A 57 13.10 4.38 11.13
CA GLU A 57 13.36 3.80 12.46
C GLU A 57 13.13 2.30 12.52
N VAL A 58 12.05 1.80 11.89
CA VAL A 58 11.65 0.39 11.91
C VAL A 58 12.12 -0.35 10.65
N GLY A 59 12.44 0.38 9.57
CA GLY A 59 12.88 -0.18 8.29
C GLY A 59 11.73 -0.53 7.34
N PHE A 60 10.47 -0.36 7.75
CA PHE A 60 9.30 -0.60 6.90
C PHE A 60 8.22 0.45 7.12
N GLY A 61 7.62 0.94 6.05
CA GLY A 61 6.41 1.76 6.09
C GLY A 61 5.48 1.45 4.93
N PHE A 62 4.18 1.39 5.21
CA PHE A 62 3.14 1.17 4.21
C PHE A 62 2.45 2.47 3.83
N PHE A 63 2.48 2.81 2.54
CA PHE A 63 1.90 4.02 1.98
C PHE A 63 0.58 3.66 1.33
N PHE A 64 -0.51 3.75 2.10
CA PHE A 64 -1.85 3.38 1.64
C PHE A 64 -2.37 4.37 0.59
N ALA A 65 -2.54 3.92 -0.65
CA ALA A 65 -2.74 4.79 -1.81
C ALA A 65 -3.87 5.84 -1.66
N PRO A 66 -5.08 5.50 -1.14
CA PRO A 66 -6.15 6.49 -0.97
C PRO A 66 -5.78 7.66 -0.05
N ARG A 67 -4.91 7.41 0.94
CA ARG A 67 -4.46 8.42 1.91
C ARG A 67 -3.40 9.38 1.36
N TYR A 68 -2.57 8.90 0.43
CA TYR A 68 -1.47 9.67 -0.18
C TYR A 68 -1.86 10.31 -1.52
N HIS A 69 -2.91 9.81 -2.17
CA HIS A 69 -3.37 10.33 -3.45
C HIS A 69 -4.85 10.74 -3.40
N PRO A 70 -5.25 11.67 -2.50
CA PRO A 70 -6.66 12.03 -2.34
C PRO A 70 -7.26 12.63 -3.62
N ALA A 71 -6.46 13.30 -4.44
CA ALA A 71 -6.88 13.86 -5.72
C ALA A 71 -7.34 12.78 -6.73
N PHE A 72 -6.88 11.53 -6.61
CA PHE A 72 -7.33 10.46 -7.50
C PHE A 72 -8.83 10.15 -7.37
N ARG A 73 -9.50 10.60 -6.29
CA ARG A 73 -10.96 10.50 -6.16
C ARG A 73 -11.71 11.11 -7.34
N PHE A 74 -11.14 12.14 -7.99
CA PHE A 74 -11.73 12.79 -9.16
C PHE A 74 -11.55 11.96 -10.45
N ALA A 75 -10.47 11.17 -10.54
CA ALA A 75 -10.17 10.35 -11.70
C ALA A 75 -10.83 8.96 -11.65
N VAL A 76 -11.12 8.43 -10.44
CA VAL A 76 -11.67 7.08 -10.26
C VAL A 76 -12.95 6.82 -11.07
N PRO A 77 -13.97 7.71 -11.11
CA PRO A 77 -15.19 7.46 -11.88
C PRO A 77 -14.92 7.29 -13.38
N VAL A 78 -14.09 8.19 -13.94
CA VAL A 78 -13.72 8.16 -15.37
C VAL A 78 -12.92 6.90 -15.69
N ARG A 79 -11.95 6.53 -14.85
CA ARG A 79 -11.17 5.30 -15.05
C ARG A 79 -12.04 4.05 -15.01
N ARG A 80 -13.06 4.02 -14.15
CA ARG A 80 -14.02 2.92 -14.08
C ARG A 80 -14.92 2.85 -15.32
N SER A 81 -15.40 3.98 -15.82
CA SER A 81 -16.25 4.00 -17.03
C SER A 81 -15.51 3.58 -18.29
N LEU A 82 -14.19 3.83 -18.36
CA LEU A 82 -13.36 3.40 -19.49
C LEU A 82 -13.17 1.88 -19.54
N GLY A 83 -13.16 1.18 -18.39
CA GLY A 83 -13.05 -0.28 -18.33
C GLY A 83 -11.73 -0.87 -18.86
N VAL A 84 -10.77 -0.03 -19.25
CA VAL A 84 -9.48 -0.43 -19.82
C VAL A 84 -8.32 0.22 -19.04
N PRO A 85 -7.13 -0.41 -19.00
CA PRO A 85 -5.94 0.21 -18.44
C PRO A 85 -5.61 1.54 -19.12
N THR A 86 -5.28 2.54 -18.31
CA THR A 86 -4.90 3.90 -18.73
C THR A 86 -3.68 4.36 -17.93
N ALA A 87 -2.92 5.30 -18.49
CA ALA A 87 -1.78 5.94 -17.84
C ALA A 87 -2.17 6.67 -16.55
#